data_AF-Q82QY4-F1
#
_entry.id   AF-Q82QY4-F1
#
_cell.length_a   1.000
_cell.length_b   1.000
_cell.length_c   1.000
_cell.angle_alpha   90.00
_cell.angle_beta   90.00
_cell.angle_gamma   90.00
#
_symmetry.space_group_name_H-M   'P 1'
#
loop_
_entity.id
_entity.type
_entity.pdbx_description
1 polymer ?
#
loop_
_entity_poly.entity_id
_entity_poly.type
_entity_poly.pdbx_seq_one_letter_code
_entity_poly.pdbx_strand_id
1 'polypeptide(L)'
;MCAAWPPAIGNSGSPASWAASTRSSSAPRRPRRRPSPHRFVKEVLRMWSPPLILVRRARASFDLGTTRLEKAQNYLVSPHMIHRDHRYWQQPDTFDPDRFLPGVPHGPTDRSCYVPFGWAPKKCIGNDIGTTQLMGLCYLICTRYRLSVPNSDTLPMACRFAPVPQRFNGRLALAWN
;
A
#
# COMPACT_ATOMS: atom_id res chain seq x y z
N MET A 1 -10.35 20.95 5.16
CA MET A 1 -11.35 19.93 5.50
C MET A 1 -10.76 18.59 5.13
N CYS A 2 -10.55 17.72 6.12
CA CYS A 2 -10.10 16.35 5.92
C CYS A 2 -11.17 15.60 5.12
N ALA A 3 -10.78 14.90 4.06
CA ALA A 3 -11.61 13.84 3.51
C ALA A 3 -11.45 12.65 4.46
N ALA A 4 -12.40 12.49 5.37
CA ALA A 4 -12.61 11.21 6.03
C ALA A 4 -13.03 10.22 4.94
N TRP A 5 -12.38 9.06 4.88
CA TRP A 5 -12.91 7.93 4.13
C TRP A 5 -14.25 7.52 4.78
N PRO A 6 -15.31 7.30 4.01
CA PRO A 6 -16.58 6.87 4.59
C PRO A 6 -16.43 5.46 5.19
N PRO A 7 -16.93 5.20 6.40
CA PRO A 7 -17.17 3.84 6.85
C PRO A 7 -18.32 3.25 6.02
N ALA A 8 -18.24 1.94 5.76
CA ALA A 8 -19.26 1.20 5.05
C ALA A 8 -20.63 1.30 5.76
N ILE A 9 -21.61 1.80 5.01
CA ILE A 9 -23.06 1.50 5.01
C ILE A 9 -23.70 0.95 6.30
N GLY A 10 -24.54 1.81 6.91
CA GLY A 10 -25.60 1.49 7.87
C GLY A 10 -26.77 2.46 7.69
N ASN A 11 -27.99 1.98 7.93
CA ASN A 11 -29.23 2.32 7.22
C ASN A 11 -30.03 3.54 7.75
N SER A 12 -30.92 4.05 6.87
CA SER A 12 -32.16 4.82 7.11
C SER A 12 -32.14 6.30 7.53
N GLY A 13 -32.83 7.16 6.74
CA GLY A 13 -33.47 8.41 7.21
C GLY A 13 -33.35 9.66 6.32
N SER A 14 -34.27 9.82 5.34
CA SER A 14 -34.82 11.04 4.68
C SER A 14 -33.94 12.24 4.20
N PRO A 15 -34.41 12.98 3.15
CA PRO A 15 -33.57 13.86 2.33
C PRO A 15 -33.60 15.31 2.82
N ALA A 16 -32.47 15.83 3.29
CA ALA A 16 -32.30 17.26 3.57
C ALA A 16 -31.44 17.91 2.49
N SER A 17 -32.06 18.82 1.73
CA SER A 17 -31.49 19.66 0.68
C SER A 17 -30.29 20.48 1.16
N TRP A 18 -29.14 20.35 0.50
CA TRP A 18 -27.99 21.21 0.72
C TRP A 18 -27.97 22.34 -0.32
N ALA A 19 -28.58 23.47 0.04
CA ALA A 19 -28.40 24.72 -0.67
C ALA A 19 -26.93 25.16 -0.56
N ALA A 20 -26.30 25.43 -1.70
CA ALA A 20 -24.94 25.93 -1.78
C ALA A 20 -24.87 27.37 -1.25
N SER A 21 -24.38 27.57 -0.03
CA SER A 21 -23.94 28.90 0.41
C SER A 21 -22.49 29.12 -0.01
N THR A 22 -22.28 29.95 -1.03
CA THR A 22 -20.97 30.51 -1.38
C THR A 22 -20.55 31.50 -0.29
N ARG A 23 -19.59 31.10 0.56
CA ARG A 23 -18.84 32.05 1.39
C ARG A 23 -17.42 32.16 0.86
N SER A 24 -17.13 33.30 0.26
CA SER A 24 -15.76 33.78 0.10
C SER A 24 -15.17 33.96 1.51
N SER A 25 -14.03 33.35 1.78
CA SER A 25 -13.24 33.71 2.96
C SER A 25 -11.76 33.69 2.62
N SER A 26 -11.18 34.89 2.68
CA SER A 26 -9.77 35.22 2.54
C SER A 26 -9.00 34.89 3.82
N ALA A 27 -9.14 33.68 4.35
CA ALA A 27 -8.31 33.20 5.46
C ALA A 27 -6.97 32.65 4.90
N PRO A 28 -5.81 32.91 5.56
CA PRO A 28 -4.57 32.26 5.17
C PRO A 28 -4.77 30.74 5.19
N ARG A 29 -4.63 30.10 4.02
CA ARG A 29 -4.77 28.64 3.87
C ARG A 29 -3.81 27.98 4.86
N ARG A 30 -4.35 27.37 5.93
CA ARG A 30 -3.59 26.44 6.78
C ARG A 30 -2.77 25.54 5.86
N PRO A 31 -1.44 25.37 6.07
CA PRO A 31 -0.67 24.46 5.24
C PRO A 31 -1.35 23.10 5.30
N ARG A 32 -1.88 22.64 4.15
CA ARG A 32 -2.51 21.32 4.07
C ARG A 32 -1.46 20.34 4.57
N ARG A 33 -1.73 19.68 5.71
CA ARG A 33 -0.86 18.63 6.27
C ARG A 33 -0.67 17.62 5.14
N ARG A 34 0.49 17.63 4.51
CA ARG A 34 0.72 16.83 3.30
C ARG A 34 0.81 15.37 3.75
N PRO A 35 0.09 14.44 3.13
CA PRO A 35 0.27 13.02 3.39
C PRO A 35 1.75 12.67 3.24
N SER A 36 2.33 11.94 4.18
CA SER A 36 3.72 11.51 4.09
C SER A 36 3.86 10.47 2.96
N PRO A 37 4.57 10.77 1.85
CA PRO A 37 4.72 9.82 0.75
C PRO A 37 5.38 8.53 1.21
N HIS A 38 6.30 8.63 2.18
CA HIS A 38 6.96 7.47 2.78
C HIS A 38 5.98 6.49 3.42
N ARG A 39 5.05 6.99 4.23
CA ARG A 39 4.04 6.17 4.93
C ARG A 39 3.12 5.47 3.95
N PHE A 40 2.60 6.23 2.98
CA PHE A 40 1.75 5.72 1.92
C PHE A 40 2.46 4.64 1.09
N VAL A 41 3.68 4.93 0.61
CA VAL A 41 4.46 3.99 -0.20
C VAL A 41 4.79 2.71 0.55
N LYS A 42 5.15 2.79 1.83
CA LYS A 42 5.39 1.58 2.63
C LYS A 42 4.17 0.68 2.72
N GLU A 43 3.01 1.26 2.96
CA GLU A 43 1.78 0.49 3.06
C GLU A 43 1.33 -0.07 1.69
N VAL A 44 1.50 0.70 0.61
CA VAL A 44 1.29 0.20 -0.75
C VAL A 44 2.20 -0.99 -1.06
N LEU A 45 3.49 -0.91 -0.72
CA LEU A 45 4.44 -2.00 -0.92
C LEU A 45 4.15 -3.23 -0.04
N ARG A 46 3.57 -3.03 1.15
CA ARG A 46 3.06 -4.12 1.98
C ARG A 46 1.91 -4.85 1.30
N MET A 47 0.86 -4.11 0.92
CA MET A 47 -0.33 -4.71 0.31
C MET A 47 -0.03 -5.26 -1.09
N TRP A 48 0.80 -4.57 -1.87
CA TRP A 48 1.07 -4.89 -3.27
C TRP A 48 2.58 -5.00 -3.51
N SER A 49 3.20 -5.95 -2.79
CA SER A 49 4.60 -6.30 -2.98
C SER A 49 4.92 -6.59 -4.45
N PRO A 50 5.97 -5.98 -5.04
CA PRO A 50 6.34 -6.24 -6.43
C PRO A 50 6.61 -7.73 -6.73
N PRO A 51 7.42 -8.46 -5.93
CA PRO A 51 7.48 -9.91 -6.03
C PRO A 51 6.34 -10.56 -5.24
N LEU A 52 5.40 -11.18 -5.95
CA LEU A 52 4.36 -12.01 -5.33
C LEU A 52 4.95 -13.29 -4.72
N ILE A 53 5.88 -13.91 -5.43
CA ILE A 53 6.53 -15.17 -5.06
C ILE A 53 8.02 -15.08 -5.38
N LEU A 54 8.84 -15.54 -4.45
CA LEU A 54 10.28 -15.68 -4.59
C LEU A 54 10.61 -17.18 -4.63
N VAL A 55 11.18 -17.63 -5.73
CA VAL A 55 11.71 -19.00 -5.84
C VAL A 55 13.15 -19.02 -5.32
N ARG A 56 13.47 -20.03 -4.53
CA ARG A 56 14.80 -20.27 -3.97
C ARG A 56 15.16 -21.74 -4.10
N ARG A 57 16.46 -22.03 -4.10
CA ARG A 57 17.01 -23.38 -4.15
C ARG A 57 17.84 -23.62 -2.89
N ALA A 58 17.57 -24.72 -2.20
CA ALA A 58 18.29 -25.12 -0.99
C ALA A 58 19.76 -25.37 -1.31
N ARG A 59 20.68 -24.75 -0.55
CA ARG A 59 22.13 -24.95 -0.72
C ARG A 59 22.64 -26.19 0.02
N ALA A 60 21.94 -26.57 1.08
CA ALA A 60 22.16 -27.77 1.88
C ALA A 60 20.78 -28.29 2.33
N SER A 61 20.73 -29.53 2.82
CA SER A 61 19.52 -30.06 3.43
C SER A 61 19.34 -29.43 4.83
N PHE A 62 18.11 -29.08 5.20
CA PHE A 62 17.77 -28.53 6.52
C PHE A 62 16.31 -28.80 6.89
N ASP A 63 16.04 -28.86 8.19
CA ASP A 63 14.70 -29.10 8.72
C ASP A 63 13.96 -27.77 8.95
N LEU A 64 12.73 -27.70 8.45
CA LEU A 64 11.77 -26.60 8.60
C LEU A 64 10.65 -27.03 9.55
N GLY A 65 11.03 -27.37 10.78
CA GLY A 65 10.09 -27.94 11.77
C GLY A 65 9.66 -29.35 11.37
N THR A 66 8.43 -29.50 10.89
CA THR A 66 7.86 -30.82 10.52
C THR A 66 8.27 -31.30 9.13
N THR A 67 8.91 -30.46 8.33
CA THR A 67 9.27 -30.77 6.94
C THR A 67 10.76 -30.65 6.74
N ARG A 68 11.39 -31.65 6.12
CA ARG A 68 12.80 -31.59 5.70
C ARG A 68 12.90 -31.11 4.26
N LEU A 69 13.75 -30.12 4.03
CA LEU A 69 14.08 -29.67 2.68
C LEU A 69 15.45 -30.23 2.31
N GLU A 70 15.53 -30.93 1.18
CA GLU A 70 16.77 -31.51 0.70
C GLU A 70 17.60 -30.52 -0.12
N LYS A 71 18.93 -30.71 -0.12
CA LYS A 71 19.84 -29.94 -0.96
C LYS A 71 19.34 -29.94 -2.41
N ALA A 72 19.47 -28.79 -3.06
CA ALA A 72 19.02 -28.56 -4.43
C ALA A 72 17.51 -28.59 -4.67
N GLN A 73 16.66 -28.85 -3.67
CA GLN A 73 15.22 -28.65 -3.82
C GLN A 73 14.86 -27.17 -3.91
N ASN A 74 13.84 -26.88 -4.72
CA ASN A 74 13.28 -25.54 -4.82
C ASN A 74 12.20 -25.34 -3.76
N TYR A 75 12.12 -24.13 -3.22
CA TYR A 75 11.07 -23.69 -2.32
C TYR A 75 10.59 -22.30 -2.71
N LEU A 76 9.33 -22.02 -2.39
CA LEU A 76 8.65 -20.78 -2.73
C LEU A 76 8.35 -20.03 -1.45
N VAL A 77 8.62 -18.72 -1.44
CA VAL A 77 8.19 -17.86 -0.34
C VAL A 77 7.49 -16.64 -0.92
N SER A 78 6.36 -16.27 -0.32
CA SER A 78 5.53 -15.17 -0.81
C SER A 78 5.57 -14.00 0.17
N PRO A 79 6.28 -12.90 -0.17
CA PRO A 79 6.16 -11.63 0.55
C PRO A 79 4.70 -11.16 0.66
N HIS A 80 3.94 -11.34 -0.42
CA HIS A 80 2.52 -10.98 -0.48
C HIS A 80 1.67 -11.71 0.58
N MET A 81 1.92 -13.00 0.82
CA MET A 81 1.26 -13.75 1.89
C MET A 81 1.77 -13.36 3.28
N ILE A 82 3.10 -13.22 3.46
CA ILE A 82 3.69 -12.79 4.75
C ILE A 82 3.10 -11.45 5.19
N HIS A 83 2.87 -10.54 4.25
CA HIS A 83 2.32 -9.21 4.51
C HIS A 83 0.82 -9.21 4.82
N ARG A 84 0.13 -10.33 4.60
CA ARG A 84 -1.29 -10.53 4.91
C ARG A 84 -1.54 -11.50 6.06
N ASP A 85 -0.48 -12.06 6.61
CA ASP A 85 -0.60 -13.06 7.65
C ASP A 85 -1.02 -12.40 8.97
N HIS A 86 -2.18 -12.80 9.49
CA HIS A 86 -2.74 -12.29 10.74
C HIS A 86 -1.85 -12.54 11.97
N ARG A 87 -0.90 -13.49 11.88
CA ARG A 87 0.10 -13.71 12.93
C ARG A 87 1.07 -12.54 13.08
N TYR A 88 1.26 -11.75 12.02
CA TYR A 88 2.22 -10.63 12.01
C TYR A 88 1.57 -9.27 11.79
N TRP A 89 0.37 -9.22 11.18
CA TRP A 89 -0.30 -7.99 10.81
C TRP A 89 -1.74 -7.96 11.33
N GLN A 90 -2.08 -6.94 12.12
CA GLN A 90 -3.46 -6.69 12.49
C GLN A 90 -4.21 -6.02 11.31
N GLN A 91 -5.43 -6.48 11.03
CA GLN A 91 -6.26 -6.01 9.92
C GLN A 91 -5.48 -5.93 8.60
N PRO A 92 -4.89 -7.06 8.14
CA PRO A 92 -3.93 -7.08 7.02
C PRO A 92 -4.49 -6.57 5.70
N ASP A 93 -5.81 -6.67 5.49
CA ASP A 93 -6.47 -6.24 4.26
C ASP A 93 -6.93 -4.78 4.30
N THR A 94 -6.86 -4.14 5.47
CA THR A 94 -7.17 -2.71 5.62
C THR A 94 -5.95 -1.90 5.22
N PHE A 95 -6.12 -0.95 4.29
CA PHE A 95 -5.07 0.01 3.94
C PHE A 95 -4.92 1.07 5.04
N ASP A 96 -3.78 1.07 5.73
CA ASP A 96 -3.46 2.06 6.77
C ASP A 96 -2.00 2.57 6.62
N PRO A 97 -1.79 3.78 6.06
CA PRO A 97 -0.47 4.38 5.94
C PRO A 97 0.22 4.65 7.29
N ASP A 98 -0.55 4.89 8.35
CA ASP A 98 -0.02 5.28 9.65
C ASP A 98 0.38 4.07 10.52
N ARG A 99 0.13 2.84 10.05
CA ARG A 99 0.55 1.57 10.66
C ARG A 99 2.02 1.47 11.09
N PHE A 100 2.90 2.19 10.40
CA PHE A 100 4.33 2.15 10.68
C PHE A 100 4.79 3.20 11.70
N LEU A 101 3.87 3.97 12.27
CA LEU A 101 4.18 4.94 13.31
C LEU A 101 4.52 4.28 14.64
N PRO A 102 5.37 4.92 15.47
CA PRO A 102 5.56 4.46 16.83
C PRO A 102 4.24 4.57 17.63
N GLY A 103 3.95 3.56 18.45
CA GLY A 103 2.80 3.58 19.37
C GLY A 103 1.44 3.26 18.74
N VAL A 104 1.37 2.87 17.46
CA VAL A 104 0.12 2.41 16.85
C VAL A 104 -0.16 0.93 17.16
N PRO A 105 -1.37 0.58 17.62
CA PRO A 105 -1.69 -0.81 18.01
C PRO A 105 -1.63 -1.81 16.84
N HIS A 106 -1.93 -1.34 15.64
CA HIS A 106 -2.11 -2.16 14.44
C HIS A 106 -0.81 -2.29 13.60
N GLY A 107 0.34 -1.87 14.14
CA GLY A 107 1.65 -2.06 13.53
C GLY A 107 2.04 -3.55 13.40
N PRO A 108 3.08 -3.89 12.64
CA PRO A 108 3.55 -5.27 12.55
C PRO A 108 4.05 -5.75 13.92
N THR A 109 3.64 -6.95 14.32
CA THR A 109 4.10 -7.61 15.56
C THR A 109 5.60 -7.88 15.53
N ASP A 110 6.13 -8.18 14.34
CA ASP A 110 7.58 -8.28 14.09
C ASP A 110 7.96 -7.42 12.88
N ARG A 111 8.87 -6.46 13.07
CA ARG A 111 9.35 -5.60 11.96
C ARG A 111 10.08 -6.38 10.87
N SER A 112 10.62 -7.55 11.19
CA SER A 112 11.33 -8.42 10.23
C SER A 112 10.41 -8.98 9.14
N CYS A 113 9.08 -8.99 9.36
CA CYS A 113 8.12 -9.47 8.38
C CYS A 113 7.82 -8.44 7.26
N TYR A 114 8.28 -7.19 7.38
CA TYR A 114 8.15 -6.19 6.31
C TYR A 114 9.25 -6.36 5.27
N VAL A 115 8.92 -7.12 4.23
CA VAL A 115 9.85 -7.66 3.23
C VAL A 115 9.45 -7.44 1.76
N PRO A 116 9.03 -6.23 1.35
CA PRO A 116 8.46 -5.98 0.02
C PRO A 116 9.43 -6.24 -1.14
N PHE A 117 10.73 -6.21 -0.87
CA PHE A 117 11.79 -6.46 -1.86
C PHE A 117 12.63 -7.71 -1.53
N GLY A 118 12.08 -8.61 -0.72
CA GLY A 118 12.77 -9.80 -0.22
C GLY A 118 13.73 -9.50 0.94
N TRP A 119 14.60 -10.47 1.24
CA TRP A 119 15.48 -10.47 2.43
C TRP A 119 16.92 -10.77 2.04
N ALA A 120 17.84 -10.36 2.92
CA ALA A 120 19.23 -10.72 2.80
C ALA A 120 19.41 -12.25 2.73
N PRO A 121 20.42 -12.77 2.00
CA PRO A 121 21.42 -12.02 1.22
C PRO A 121 20.94 -11.64 -0.19
N LYS A 122 19.79 -12.16 -0.65
CA LYS A 122 19.26 -11.92 -2.00
C LYS A 122 18.14 -10.87 -2.02
N LYS A 123 18.27 -9.82 -1.22
CA LYS A 123 17.36 -8.67 -1.23
C LYS A 123 17.54 -7.92 -2.56
N CYS A 124 16.47 -7.34 -3.10
CA CYS A 124 16.59 -6.50 -4.29
C CYS A 124 17.65 -5.40 -4.07
N ILE A 125 18.63 -5.32 -4.97
CA ILE A 125 19.63 -4.26 -4.97
C ILE A 125 18.99 -2.88 -5.21
N GLY A 126 17.85 -2.85 -5.90
CA GLY A 126 17.07 -1.63 -6.16
C GLY A 126 16.07 -1.24 -5.07
N ASN A 127 16.13 -1.84 -3.87
CA ASN A 127 15.20 -1.55 -2.76
C ASN A 127 15.07 -0.04 -2.48
N ASP A 128 16.21 0.63 -2.33
CA ASP A 128 16.24 2.04 -1.91
C ASP A 128 15.90 2.98 -3.06
N ILE A 129 16.40 2.67 -4.26
CA ILE A 129 16.08 3.43 -5.49
C ILE A 129 14.58 3.34 -5.79
N GLY A 130 14.01 2.12 -5.81
CA GLY A 130 12.60 1.90 -6.10
C GLY A 130 11.69 2.58 -5.09
N THR A 131 12.01 2.50 -3.80
CA THR A 131 11.25 3.20 -2.74
C THR A 131 11.31 4.72 -2.93
N THR A 132 12.49 5.27 -3.23
CA THR A 132 12.68 6.71 -3.44
C THR A 132 11.92 7.20 -4.68
N GLN A 133 11.96 6.45 -5.78
CA GLN A 133 11.21 6.76 -7.00
C GLN A 133 9.70 6.75 -6.76
N LEU A 134 9.17 5.76 -6.03
CA LEU A 134 7.76 5.69 -5.67
C LEU A 134 7.34 6.87 -4.79
N MET A 135 8.17 7.27 -3.82
CA MET A 135 7.93 8.45 -3.00
C MET A 135 7.90 9.74 -3.83
N GLY A 136 8.84 9.89 -4.77
CA GLY A 136 8.88 11.02 -5.70
C GLY A 136 7.65 11.07 -6.60
N LEU A 137 7.27 9.94 -7.19
CA LEU A 137 6.07 9.83 -8.03
C LEU A 137 4.80 10.17 -7.25
N CYS A 138 4.64 9.60 -6.04
CA CYS A 138 3.52 9.91 -5.15
C CYS A 138 3.45 11.41 -4.83
N TYR A 139 4.60 12.01 -4.48
CA TYR A 139 4.68 13.45 -4.23
C TYR A 139 4.26 14.28 -5.45
N LEU A 140 4.74 13.94 -6.64
CA LEU A 140 4.39 14.65 -7.88
C LEU A 140 2.90 14.53 -8.17
N ILE A 141 2.33 13.32 -8.13
CA ILE A 141 0.89 13.09 -8.35
C ILE A 141 0.06 13.91 -7.36
N CYS A 142 0.44 13.94 -6.08
CA CYS A 142 -0.32 14.66 -5.05
C CYS A 142 -0.15 16.19 -5.06
N THR A 143 0.89 16.74 -5.72
CA THR A 143 1.22 18.17 -5.63
C THR A 143 1.17 18.92 -6.97
N ARG A 144 1.38 18.22 -8.08
CA ARG A 144 1.47 18.82 -9.43
C ARG A 144 0.32 18.40 -10.33
N TYR A 145 -0.31 17.26 -10.05
CA TYR A 145 -1.34 16.69 -10.90
C TYR A 145 -2.67 16.53 -10.18
N ARG A 146 -3.74 16.37 -10.97
CA ARG A 146 -5.05 15.92 -10.55
C ARG A 146 -5.32 14.60 -11.26
N LEU A 147 -5.46 13.55 -10.46
CA LEU A 147 -5.83 12.22 -10.93
C LEU A 147 -7.35 12.06 -10.87
N SER A 148 -7.98 11.75 -12.00
CA SER A 148 -9.39 11.38 -12.09
C SER A 148 -9.50 9.94 -12.57
N VAL A 149 -10.23 9.11 -11.83
CA VAL A 149 -10.40 7.69 -12.13
C VAL A 149 -11.89 7.38 -12.04
N PRO A 150 -12.59 7.10 -13.15
CA PRO A 150 -13.96 6.62 -13.11
C PRO A 150 -14.05 5.30 -12.36
N ASN A 151 -15.10 5.12 -11.56
CA ASN A 151 -15.35 3.89 -10.79
C ASN A 151 -14.16 3.44 -9.93
N SER A 152 -13.49 4.40 -9.26
CA SER A 152 -12.33 4.12 -8.40
C SER A 152 -12.60 3.10 -7.30
N ASP A 153 -13.86 3.00 -6.86
CA ASP A 153 -14.26 2.24 -5.68
C ASP A 153 -14.26 0.72 -5.93
N THR A 154 -14.23 0.30 -7.20
CA THR A 154 -14.35 -1.10 -7.60
C THR A 154 -13.21 -1.57 -8.50
N LEU A 155 -12.00 -1.03 -8.34
CA LEU A 155 -10.84 -1.44 -9.14
C LEU A 155 -10.28 -2.78 -8.65
N PRO A 156 -10.46 -3.89 -9.39
CA PRO A 156 -9.91 -5.17 -8.98
C PRO A 156 -8.40 -5.19 -9.23
N MET A 157 -7.64 -5.79 -8.32
CA MET A 157 -6.22 -6.06 -8.53
C MET A 157 -6.04 -7.49 -9.03
N ALA A 158 -5.27 -7.67 -10.11
CA ALA A 158 -4.83 -8.99 -10.57
C ALA A 158 -3.44 -9.28 -10.03
N CYS A 159 -3.28 -10.44 -9.40
CA CYS A 159 -1.96 -10.98 -9.07
C CYS A 159 -1.44 -11.80 -10.26
N ARG A 160 -0.80 -11.12 -11.24
CA ARG A 160 -0.13 -11.77 -12.38
C ARG A 160 1.33 -12.07 -12.02
N PHE A 161 2.29 -11.71 -12.87
CA PHE A 161 3.70 -11.68 -12.50
C PHE A 161 3.97 -10.65 -11.39
N ALA A 162 3.22 -9.55 -11.39
CA ALA A 162 3.16 -8.53 -10.35
C ALA A 162 1.69 -8.14 -10.10
N PRO A 163 1.37 -7.52 -8.95
CA PRO A 163 0.06 -6.93 -8.73
C PRO A 163 -0.19 -5.80 -9.72
N VAL A 164 -1.25 -5.90 -10.51
CA VAL A 164 -1.65 -4.86 -11.48
C VAL A 164 -3.14 -4.57 -11.36
N PRO A 165 -3.55 -3.29 -11.39
CA PRO A 165 -4.98 -2.97 -11.41
C PRO A 165 -5.59 -3.40 -12.75
N GLN A 166 -6.72 -4.08 -12.69
CA GLN A 166 -7.47 -4.47 -13.88
C GLN A 166 -8.30 -3.31 -14.38
N ARG A 167 -8.33 -3.12 -15.71
CA ARG A 167 -9.17 -2.11 -16.38
C ARG A 167 -8.98 -0.70 -15.82
N PHE A 168 -7.79 -0.39 -15.33
CA PHE A 168 -7.47 0.95 -14.83
C PHE A 168 -7.52 1.95 -15.99
N ASN A 169 -8.49 2.85 -15.95
CA ASN A 169 -8.58 3.99 -16.85
C ASN A 169 -8.56 5.26 -16.01
N GLY A 170 -7.44 5.97 -15.99
CA GLY A 170 -7.28 7.19 -15.22
C GLY A 170 -6.77 8.32 -16.11
N ARG A 171 -7.26 9.54 -15.86
CA ARG A 171 -6.76 10.76 -16.49
C ARG A 171 -5.92 11.53 -15.50
N LEU A 172 -4.70 11.88 -15.91
CA LEU A 172 -3.81 12.76 -15.18
C LEU A 172 -3.80 14.13 -15.87
N ALA A 173 -4.17 15.19 -15.16
CA ALA A 173 -4.09 16.57 -15.64
C ALA A 173 -3.19 17.40 -14.72
N LEU A 174 -2.57 18.46 -15.24
CA LEU A 174 -1.85 19.41 -14.39
C LEU A 174 -2.85 20.13 -13.47
N ALA A 175 -2.49 20.32 -12.20
CA ALA A 175 -3.38 20.92 -11.21
C ALA A 175 -3.59 22.43 -11.36
N TRP A 176 -2.86 23.07 -12.28
CA TRP A 176 -2.79 24.53 -12.47
C TRP A 176 -3.36 24.98 -13.82
N ASN A 177 -4.13 24.12 -14.49
CA ASN A 177 -4.81 24.42 -15.75
C ASN A 177 -6.32 24.39 -15.55
#